data_AF-A0A973S7V1-F1
#
_entry.id   AF-A0A973S7V1-F1
#
_cell.length_a   1.000
_cell.length_b   1.000
_cell.length_c   1.000
_cell.angle_alpha   90.00
_cell.angle_beta   90.00
_cell.angle_gamma   90.00
#
_symmetry.space_group_name_H-M   'P 1'
#
loop_
_entity.id
_entity.type
_entity.pdbx_description
1 polymer ?
#
loop_
_entity_poly.entity_id
_entity_poly.type
_entity_poly.pdbx_seq_one_letter_code
_entity_poly.pdbx_strand_id
1 'polypeptide(L)'
;MNVDWPLVFQGVKTLLDPIAAASWPIAIGIVAWAFRGPITATIGRVRQVSGFGGTAEFATQELTQQSAEATPPASVPALNTNTLPPSDPIYDALDEQLAATLDQHVQGNADVKLAWAIRSRSVSEANRLHEFHYRLLFGSQINALKTLNVVGQGPLSEFETYFENLKSNPAYESFHKNRSFDQWAEFVANIGYAELVEGSDPPVVRITPFGRQFLQWMVVSSVPEVKPG
;
A
#
# COMPACT_ATOMS: atom_id res chain seq x y z
N MET A 1 -53.86 -13.24 -12.08
CA MET A 1 -53.82 -12.44 -10.85
C MET A 1 -52.58 -11.56 -10.92
N ASN A 2 -52.75 -10.26 -11.22
CA ASN A 2 -51.64 -9.31 -11.27
C ASN A 2 -51.32 -8.89 -9.83
N VAL A 3 -50.18 -9.33 -9.31
CA VAL A 3 -49.67 -8.89 -8.02
C VAL A 3 -49.10 -7.49 -8.20
N ASP A 4 -49.63 -6.54 -7.45
CA ASP A 4 -49.25 -5.14 -7.50
C ASP A 4 -47.94 -4.92 -6.72
N TRP A 5 -46.82 -5.25 -7.38
CA TRP A 5 -45.46 -5.15 -6.87
C TRP A 5 -45.09 -3.83 -6.15
N PRO A 6 -45.52 -2.62 -6.60
CA PRO A 6 -45.15 -1.38 -5.91
C PRO A 6 -45.64 -1.28 -4.46
N LEU A 7 -46.76 -1.94 -4.09
CA LEU A 7 -47.26 -1.96 -2.71
C LEU A 7 -46.41 -2.85 -1.79
N VAL A 8 -45.87 -3.96 -2.31
CA VAL A 8 -44.99 -4.87 -1.55
C VAL A 8 -43.67 -4.17 -1.21
N PHE A 9 -43.10 -3.41 -2.14
CA PHE A 9 -41.84 -2.68 -1.90
C PHE A 9 -41.98 -1.52 -0.91
N GLN A 10 -43.14 -0.84 -0.86
CA GLN A 10 -43.41 0.19 0.15
C GLN A 10 -43.53 -0.37 1.57
N GLY A 11 -44.14 -1.57 1.71
CA GLY A 11 -44.22 -2.27 2.99
C GLY A 11 -42.85 -2.72 3.52
N VAL A 12 -41.95 -3.19 2.64
CA VAL A 12 -40.60 -3.60 3.06
C VAL A 12 -39.74 -2.41 3.48
N LYS A 13 -39.86 -1.26 2.79
CA LYS A 13 -39.07 -0.06 3.10
C LYS A 13 -39.39 0.53 4.48
N THR A 14 -40.68 0.59 4.83
CA THR A 14 -41.12 1.11 6.14
C THR A 14 -40.68 0.23 7.33
N LEU A 15 -40.40 -1.05 7.10
CA LEU A 15 -39.95 -1.99 8.13
C LEU A 15 -38.42 -2.02 8.28
N LEU A 16 -37.67 -1.71 7.22
CA LEU A 16 -36.20 -1.73 7.22
C LEU A 16 -35.57 -0.39 7.64
N ASP A 17 -36.20 0.74 7.35
CA ASP A 17 -35.67 2.07 7.73
C ASP A 17 -35.36 2.23 9.24
N PRO A 18 -36.19 1.75 10.19
CA PRO A 18 -35.84 1.81 11.61
C PRO A 18 -34.71 0.85 12.01
N ILE A 19 -34.55 -0.29 11.33
CA ILE A 19 -33.44 -1.23 11.56
C ILE A 19 -32.13 -0.63 11.06
N ALA A 20 -32.15 0.02 9.89
CA ALA A 20 -31.00 0.73 9.35
C ALA A 20 -30.60 1.90 10.27
N ALA A 21 -31.56 2.67 10.77
CA ALA A 21 -31.31 3.76 11.71
C ALA A 21 -30.76 3.30 13.07
N ALA A 22 -31.10 2.07 13.50
CA ALA A 22 -30.59 1.48 14.74
C ALA A 22 -29.29 0.68 14.56
N SER A 23 -28.78 0.52 13.33
CA SER A 23 -27.60 -0.30 13.05
C SER A 23 -26.27 0.39 13.41
N TRP A 24 -26.19 1.72 13.28
CA TRP A 24 -24.94 2.46 13.50
C TRP A 24 -24.49 2.51 14.99
N PRO A 25 -25.37 2.64 16.02
CA PRO A 25 -24.94 2.60 17.42
C PRO A 25 -24.44 1.21 17.83
N ILE A 26 -25.06 0.15 17.27
CA ILE A 26 -24.64 -1.24 17.50
C ILE A 26 -23.26 -1.49 16.90
N ALA A 27 -23.02 -1.01 15.68
CA ALA A 27 -21.70 -1.08 15.04
C ALA A 27 -20.63 -0.36 15.86
N ILE A 28 -20.91 0.85 16.36
CA ILE A 28 -20.00 1.58 17.26
C ILE A 28 -19.73 0.78 18.54
N GLY A 29 -20.77 0.19 19.15
CA GLY A 29 -20.63 -0.63 20.35
C GLY A 29 -19.73 -1.86 20.13
N ILE A 30 -19.91 -2.57 19.01
CA ILE A 30 -19.10 -3.74 18.66
C ILE A 30 -17.64 -3.33 18.41
N VAL A 31 -17.40 -2.24 17.68
CA VAL A 31 -16.04 -1.72 17.43
C VAL A 31 -15.38 -1.29 18.74
N ALA A 32 -16.07 -0.51 19.58
CA ALA A 32 -15.54 -0.09 20.88
C ALA A 32 -15.21 -1.28 21.78
N TRP A 33 -16.03 -2.34 21.76
CA TRP A 33 -15.77 -3.55 22.53
C TRP A 33 -14.61 -4.38 21.99
N ALA A 34 -14.52 -4.57 20.67
CA ALA A 34 -13.45 -5.33 20.02
C ALA A 34 -12.06 -4.66 20.21
N PHE A 35 -12.01 -3.33 20.25
CA PHE A 35 -10.77 -2.56 20.37
C PHE A 35 -10.49 -2.02 21.78
N ARG A 36 -11.22 -2.50 22.81
CA ARG A 36 -11.03 -2.02 24.20
C ARG A 36 -9.60 -2.21 24.74
N GLY A 37 -8.92 -3.29 24.37
CA GLY A 37 -7.53 -3.56 24.78
C GLY A 37 -6.53 -2.56 24.18
N PRO A 38 -6.45 -2.46 22.84
CA PRO A 38 -5.55 -1.52 22.16
C PRO A 38 -5.75 -0.05 22.57
N ILE A 39 -7.00 0.40 22.73
CA ILE A 39 -7.30 1.80 23.09
C ILE A 39 -6.72 2.15 24.47
N THR A 40 -6.82 1.24 25.45
CA THR A 40 -6.25 1.48 26.80
C THR A 40 -4.72 1.54 26.77
N ALA A 41 -4.06 0.77 25.90
CA ALA A 41 -2.60 0.80 25.76
C ALA A 41 -2.09 2.12 25.15
N THR A 42 -2.85 2.72 24.22
CA THR A 42 -2.48 3.98 23.57
C THR A 42 -2.77 5.19 24.45
N ILE A 43 -3.90 5.20 25.18
CA ILE A 43 -4.23 6.28 26.12
C ILE A 43 -3.22 6.34 27.27
N GLY A 44 -2.70 5.20 27.73
CA GLY A 44 -1.63 5.16 28.74
C GLY A 44 -0.32 5.87 28.33
N ARG A 45 -0.10 6.10 27.03
CA ARG A 45 1.07 6.83 26.51
C ARG A 45 0.85 8.34 26.35
N VAL A 46 -0.40 8.81 26.36
CA VAL A 46 -0.72 10.24 26.24
C VAL A 46 -0.85 10.80 27.66
N ARG A 47 0.29 11.14 28.27
CA ARG A 47 0.31 11.64 29.66
C ARG A 47 -0.24 13.05 29.85
N GLN A 48 -0.44 13.84 28.78
CA GLN A 48 -0.99 15.18 28.92
C GLN A 48 -1.64 15.64 27.60
N VAL A 49 -2.97 15.72 27.60
CA VAL A 49 -3.72 16.52 26.62
C VAL A 49 -4.09 17.81 27.36
N SER A 50 -3.33 18.88 27.14
CA SER A 50 -3.72 20.21 27.64
C SER A 50 -4.96 20.67 26.88
N GLY A 51 -6.00 21.04 27.64
CA GLY A 51 -7.32 21.36 27.09
C GLY A 51 -7.36 22.60 26.20
N PHE A 52 -8.36 22.59 25.31
CA PHE A 52 -8.95 23.70 24.55
C PHE A 52 -7.97 24.77 24.02
N GLY A 53 -7.39 24.49 22.84
CA GLY A 53 -6.66 25.47 22.03
C GLY A 53 -5.12 25.33 22.00
N GLY A 54 -4.55 24.30 22.63
CA GLY A 54 -3.09 24.07 22.66
C GLY A 54 -2.61 23.04 21.65
N THR A 55 -1.53 23.37 20.93
CA THR A 55 -0.77 22.50 20.05
C THR A 55 -0.23 21.27 20.78
N ALA A 56 -0.39 20.09 20.18
CA ALA A 56 0.21 18.85 20.69
C ALA A 56 1.73 18.85 20.43
N GLU A 57 2.52 19.15 21.46
CA GLU A 57 3.96 18.91 21.44
C GLU A 57 4.24 17.42 21.66
N PHE A 58 4.77 16.77 20.63
CA PHE A 58 5.42 15.48 20.78
C PHE A 58 6.74 15.70 21.52
N ALA A 59 6.99 14.93 22.57
CA ALA A 59 8.24 15.01 23.32
C ALA A 59 9.43 14.74 22.39
N THR A 60 10.11 15.81 21.99
CA THR A 60 11.39 15.75 21.27
C THR A 60 12.41 15.13 22.22
N GLN A 61 12.89 13.95 21.85
CA GLN A 61 13.95 13.27 22.57
C GLN A 61 15.22 14.14 22.44
N GLU A 62 15.64 14.78 23.54
CA GLU A 62 16.88 15.53 23.59
C GLU A 62 18.05 14.59 23.29
N LEU A 63 18.60 14.70 22.09
CA LEU A 63 19.85 14.09 21.71
C LEU A 63 20.96 14.79 22.50
N THR A 64 21.34 14.20 23.62
CA THR A 64 22.53 14.58 24.37
C THR A 64 23.74 14.38 23.45
N GLN A 65 24.33 15.48 22.99
CA GLN A 65 25.60 15.50 22.26
C GLN A 65 26.72 15.08 23.24
N GLN A 66 26.95 13.77 23.31
CA GLN A 66 28.10 13.21 24.01
C GLN A 66 29.33 13.32 23.11
N SER A 67 30.26 14.17 23.53
CA SER A 67 31.57 14.38 22.91
C SER A 67 32.30 13.05 22.75
N ALA A 68 32.74 12.76 21.53
CA ALA A 68 33.39 11.50 21.16
C ALA A 68 34.83 11.45 21.70
N GLU A 69 35.00 10.80 22.85
CA GLU A 69 36.26 10.21 23.25
C GLU A 69 36.41 8.85 22.56
N ALA A 70 37.56 8.62 21.92
CA ALA A 70 37.83 7.47 21.06
C ALA A 70 37.71 6.15 21.84
N THR A 71 36.50 5.61 21.83
CA THR A 71 36.18 4.31 22.42
C THR A 71 36.69 3.23 21.45
N PRO A 72 37.39 2.18 21.93
CA PRO A 72 37.78 1.05 21.11
C PRO A 72 36.55 0.46 20.38
N PRO A 73 36.73 -0.15 19.19
CA PRO A 73 35.62 -0.57 18.34
C PRO A 73 34.62 -1.39 19.14
N ALA A 74 33.39 -0.90 19.20
CA ALA A 74 32.29 -1.54 19.89
C ALA A 74 32.21 -2.99 19.40
N SER A 75 32.38 -3.94 20.32
CA SER A 75 32.08 -5.34 20.05
C SER A 75 30.60 -5.40 19.67
N VAL A 76 30.33 -5.87 18.45
CA VAL A 76 28.96 -6.07 17.97
C VAL A 76 28.21 -6.89 19.02
N PRO A 77 27.07 -6.41 19.55
CA PRO A 77 26.32 -7.14 20.56
C PRO A 77 26.02 -8.54 20.03
N ALA A 78 26.30 -9.58 20.83
CA ALA A 78 25.97 -10.95 20.46
C ALA A 78 24.47 -11.03 20.10
N LEU A 79 24.18 -11.56 18.90
CA LEU A 79 22.81 -11.69 18.41
C LEU A 79 22.00 -12.52 19.41
N ASN A 80 20.91 -11.97 19.93
CA ASN A 80 20.03 -12.71 20.83
C ASN A 80 19.26 -13.75 19.99
N THR A 81 19.68 -15.00 20.05
CA THR A 81 19.09 -16.10 19.26
C THR A 81 17.61 -16.34 19.58
N ASN A 82 17.11 -15.84 20.71
CA ASN A 82 15.70 -15.93 21.09
C ASN A 82 14.77 -15.05 20.25
N THR A 83 15.28 -14.16 19.40
CA THR A 83 14.47 -13.32 18.51
C THR A 83 14.40 -13.84 17.07
N LEU A 84 15.12 -14.92 16.74
CA LEU A 84 15.07 -15.51 15.41
C LEU A 84 13.80 -16.37 15.26
N PRO A 85 13.19 -16.40 14.06
CA PRO A 85 12.14 -17.38 13.78
C PRO A 85 12.67 -18.81 14.01
N PRO A 86 11.80 -19.76 14.38
CA PRO A 86 12.22 -21.16 14.53
C PRO A 86 12.79 -21.68 13.21
N SER A 87 13.82 -22.52 13.30
CA SER A 87 14.43 -23.16 12.12
C SER A 87 13.41 -24.04 11.40
N ASP A 88 13.47 -23.99 10.07
CA ASP A 88 12.64 -24.76 9.16
C ASP A 88 13.56 -25.31 8.06
N PRO A 89 13.60 -26.62 7.80
CA PRO A 89 14.54 -27.21 6.83
C PRO A 89 14.46 -26.60 5.42
N ILE A 90 13.29 -26.08 5.02
CA ILE A 90 13.13 -25.43 3.72
C ILE A 90 13.85 -24.09 3.70
N TYR A 91 13.67 -23.28 4.75
CA TYR A 91 14.31 -21.97 4.85
C TYR A 91 15.80 -22.08 5.15
N ASP A 92 16.21 -23.07 5.96
CA ASP A 92 17.61 -23.31 6.28
C ASP A 92 18.43 -23.60 5.01
N ALA A 93 17.92 -24.41 4.08
CA ALA A 93 18.59 -24.68 2.81
C ALA A 93 18.71 -23.43 1.90
N LEU A 94 17.71 -22.55 1.93
CA LEU A 94 17.74 -21.29 1.19
C LEU A 94 18.72 -20.29 1.83
N ASP A 95 18.78 -20.26 3.16
CA ASP A 95 19.72 -19.42 3.91
C ASP A 95 21.17 -19.85 3.65
N GLU A 96 21.45 -21.16 3.61
CA GLU A 96 22.76 -21.69 3.22
C GLU A 96 23.13 -21.30 1.79
N GLN A 97 22.21 -21.40 0.84
CA GLN A 97 22.44 -20.99 -0.54
C GLN A 97 22.69 -19.48 -0.66
N LEU A 98 21.95 -18.66 0.09
CA LEU A 98 22.11 -17.21 0.13
C LEU A 98 23.46 -16.83 0.74
N ALA A 99 23.87 -17.49 1.83
CA ALA A 99 25.17 -17.30 2.46
C ALA A 99 26.31 -17.65 1.50
N ALA A 100 26.22 -18.79 0.80
CA ALA A 100 27.21 -19.17 -0.21
C ALA A 100 27.28 -18.16 -1.36
N THR A 101 26.13 -17.65 -1.82
CA THR A 101 26.05 -16.63 -2.87
C THR A 101 26.71 -15.32 -2.42
N LEU A 102 26.46 -14.89 -1.17
CA LEU A 102 27.08 -13.72 -0.55
C LEU A 102 28.59 -13.88 -0.48
N ASP A 103 29.09 -15.02 -0.03
CA ASP A 103 30.52 -15.29 0.08
C ASP A 103 31.21 -15.31 -1.29
N GLN A 104 30.52 -15.80 -2.32
CA GLN A 104 31.06 -15.87 -3.68
C GLN A 104 31.09 -14.51 -4.39
N HIS A 105 30.05 -13.68 -4.25
CA HIS A 105 29.87 -12.47 -5.06
C HIS A 105 30.18 -11.17 -4.33
N VAL A 106 30.17 -11.17 -2.99
CA VAL A 106 30.34 -9.98 -2.18
C VAL A 106 31.63 -10.09 -1.37
N GLN A 107 32.70 -9.56 -1.95
CA GLN A 107 33.96 -9.38 -1.22
C GLN A 107 33.82 -8.21 -0.24
N GLY A 108 34.11 -8.43 1.04
CA GLY A 108 34.04 -7.37 2.04
C GLY A 108 33.81 -7.86 3.46
N ASN A 109 33.66 -6.90 4.37
CA ASN A 109 33.29 -7.15 5.76
C ASN A 109 31.79 -7.51 5.87
N ALA A 110 31.35 -7.86 7.10
CA ALA A 110 29.97 -8.23 7.36
C ALA A 110 28.96 -7.12 6.99
N ASP A 111 29.34 -5.84 7.11
CA ASP A 111 28.47 -4.71 6.81
C ASP A 111 28.12 -4.62 5.32
N VAL A 112 29.10 -4.86 4.43
CA VAL A 112 28.87 -4.87 2.98
C VAL A 112 27.96 -6.03 2.59
N LYS A 113 28.14 -7.21 3.21
CA LYS A 113 27.25 -8.37 2.99
C LYS A 113 25.83 -8.09 3.45
N LEU A 114 25.67 -7.46 4.62
CA LEU A 114 24.37 -7.07 5.14
C LEU A 114 23.67 -6.04 4.23
N ALA A 115 24.39 -5.00 3.80
CA ALA A 115 23.86 -3.99 2.88
C ALA A 115 23.40 -4.62 1.55
N TRP A 116 24.19 -5.56 1.02
CA TRP A 116 23.81 -6.32 -0.17
C TRP A 116 22.55 -7.17 0.09
N ALA A 117 22.49 -7.89 1.20
CA ALA A 117 21.34 -8.74 1.54
C ALA A 117 20.04 -7.92 1.68
N ILE A 118 20.10 -6.76 2.35
CA ILE A 118 18.98 -5.82 2.45
C ILE A 118 18.53 -5.36 1.07
N ARG A 119 19.49 -4.99 0.21
CA ARG A 119 19.17 -4.54 -1.16
C ARG A 119 18.53 -5.66 -1.99
N SER A 120 19.07 -6.87 -1.95
CA SER A 120 18.55 -8.04 -2.65
C SER A 120 17.14 -8.41 -2.17
N ARG A 121 16.88 -8.37 -0.85
CA ARG A 121 15.55 -8.59 -0.29
C ARG A 121 14.56 -7.52 -0.76
N SER A 122 14.99 -6.26 -0.79
CA SER A 122 14.16 -5.13 -1.23
C SER A 122 13.78 -5.24 -2.71
N VAL A 123 14.72 -5.63 -3.57
CA VAL A 123 14.46 -5.89 -5.00
C VAL A 123 13.48 -7.06 -5.17
N SER A 124 13.68 -8.15 -4.42
CA SER A 124 12.80 -9.32 -4.46
C SER A 124 11.38 -8.97 -4.00
N GLU A 125 11.26 -8.14 -2.96
CA GLU A 125 9.95 -7.68 -2.47
C GLU A 125 9.25 -6.76 -3.46
N ALA A 126 9.97 -5.81 -4.06
CA ALA A 126 9.43 -4.95 -5.11
C ALA A 126 8.89 -5.79 -6.28
N ASN A 127 9.65 -6.79 -6.75
CA ASN A 127 9.22 -7.69 -7.82
C ASN A 127 7.95 -8.49 -7.44
N ARG A 128 7.88 -8.98 -6.20
CA ARG A 128 6.70 -9.69 -5.68
C ARG A 128 5.46 -8.79 -5.68
N LEU A 129 5.62 -7.54 -5.22
CA LEU A 129 4.54 -6.54 -5.24
C LEU A 129 4.14 -6.18 -6.67
N HIS A 130 5.09 -6.00 -7.58
CA HIS A 130 4.82 -5.73 -8.99
C HIS A 130 4.01 -6.85 -9.64
N GLU A 131 4.36 -8.11 -9.38
CA GLU A 131 3.60 -9.26 -9.87
C GLU A 131 2.18 -9.28 -9.32
N PHE A 132 2.02 -9.07 -8.01
CA PHE A 132 0.71 -9.02 -7.37
C PHE A 132 -0.15 -7.89 -7.94
N HIS A 133 0.38 -6.67 -8.03
CA HIS A 133 -0.33 -5.52 -8.60
C HIS A 133 -0.61 -5.70 -10.08
N TYR A 134 0.30 -6.27 -10.86
CA TYR A 134 0.07 -6.57 -12.28
C TYR A 134 -1.16 -7.46 -12.46
N ARG A 135 -1.38 -8.46 -11.60
CA ARG A 135 -2.56 -9.32 -11.65
C ARG A 135 -3.86 -8.57 -11.34
N LEU A 136 -3.79 -7.46 -10.62
CA LEU A 136 -4.96 -6.66 -10.23
C LEU A 136 -5.24 -5.46 -11.15
N LEU A 137 -4.21 -4.88 -11.77
CA LEU A 137 -4.34 -3.72 -12.65
C LEU A 137 -5.12 -4.04 -13.92
N PHE A 138 -5.85 -3.07 -14.44
CA PHE A 138 -6.47 -3.12 -15.76
C PHE A 138 -5.46 -2.73 -16.85
N GLY A 139 -5.65 -3.22 -18.08
CA GLY A 139 -4.84 -2.80 -19.24
C GLY A 139 -4.90 -1.30 -19.50
N SER A 140 -6.07 -0.69 -19.33
CA SER A 140 -6.30 0.77 -19.35
C SER A 140 -5.43 1.53 -18.33
N GLN A 141 -5.26 1.02 -17.11
CA GLN A 141 -4.40 1.63 -16.09
C GLN A 141 -2.93 1.49 -16.46
N ILE A 142 -2.52 0.35 -17.01
CA ILE A 142 -1.16 0.14 -17.52
C ILE A 142 -0.86 1.12 -18.65
N ASN A 143 -1.80 1.32 -19.58
CA ASN A 143 -1.66 2.29 -20.67
C ASN A 143 -1.56 3.73 -20.16
N ALA A 144 -2.39 4.11 -19.17
CA ALA A 144 -2.30 5.42 -18.52
C ALA A 144 -0.93 5.63 -17.86
N LEU A 145 -0.40 4.62 -17.14
CA LEU A 145 0.94 4.67 -16.55
C LEU A 145 2.05 4.80 -17.59
N LYS A 146 1.96 4.09 -18.72
CA LYS A 146 2.92 4.23 -19.83
C LYS A 146 2.89 5.64 -20.41
N THR A 147 1.72 6.21 -20.60
CA THR A 147 1.58 7.60 -21.07
C THR A 147 2.17 8.57 -20.07
N LEU A 148 1.87 8.42 -18.78
CA LEU A 148 2.51 9.20 -17.70
C LEU A 148 4.03 9.07 -17.70
N ASN A 149 4.58 7.89 -17.99
CA ASN A 149 6.02 7.68 -18.08
C ASN A 149 6.66 8.43 -19.25
N VAL A 150 5.91 8.68 -20.33
CA VAL A 150 6.38 9.48 -21.47
C VAL A 150 6.27 10.97 -21.20
N VAL A 151 5.12 11.44 -20.68
CA VAL A 151 4.88 12.88 -20.46
C VAL A 151 5.44 13.41 -19.14
N GLY A 152 5.75 12.52 -18.20
CA GLY A 152 6.20 12.83 -16.83
C GLY A 152 5.05 13.17 -15.89
N GLN A 153 4.22 14.15 -16.26
CA GLN A 153 3.05 14.60 -15.51
C GLN A 153 1.97 15.17 -16.45
N GLY A 154 0.71 15.16 -16.02
CA GLY A 154 -0.39 15.76 -16.79
C GLY A 154 -1.64 15.99 -15.94
N PRO A 155 -2.60 16.81 -16.42
CA PRO A 155 -3.90 16.98 -15.77
C PRO A 155 -4.60 15.64 -15.57
N LEU A 156 -5.18 15.42 -14.39
CA LEU A 156 -5.88 14.17 -14.07
C LEU A 156 -7.02 13.86 -15.07
N SER A 157 -7.70 14.90 -15.56
CA SER A 157 -8.78 14.81 -16.54
C SER A 157 -8.35 14.19 -17.88
N GLU A 158 -7.08 14.33 -18.28
CA GLU A 158 -6.59 13.70 -19.52
C GLU A 158 -6.63 12.18 -19.44
N PHE A 159 -6.52 11.63 -18.23
CA PHE A 159 -6.51 10.18 -18.01
C PHE A 159 -7.91 9.57 -17.91
N GLU A 160 -8.95 10.38 -17.77
CA GLU A 160 -10.35 9.94 -17.78
C GLU A 160 -10.72 9.23 -19.09
N THR A 161 -10.11 9.64 -20.19
CA THR A 161 -10.31 9.00 -21.51
C THR A 161 -9.93 7.51 -21.50
N TYR A 162 -8.92 7.10 -20.73
CA TYR A 162 -8.57 5.67 -20.62
C TYR A 162 -9.67 4.87 -19.93
N PHE A 163 -10.28 5.44 -18.90
CA PHE A 163 -11.38 4.84 -18.18
C PHE A 163 -12.66 4.79 -19.02
N GLU A 164 -13.01 5.88 -19.70
CA GLU A 164 -14.21 5.93 -20.55
C GLU A 164 -14.08 4.99 -21.77
N ASN A 165 -12.88 4.86 -22.36
CA ASN A 165 -12.62 3.88 -23.41
C ASN A 165 -12.84 2.43 -22.91
N LEU A 166 -12.33 2.11 -21.72
CA LEU A 166 -12.62 0.83 -21.05
C LEU A 166 -14.13 0.66 -20.86
N LYS A 167 -14.79 1.67 -20.32
CA LYS A 167 -16.21 1.65 -19.99
C LYS A 167 -17.10 1.37 -21.20
N SER A 168 -16.71 1.91 -22.36
CA SER A 168 -17.42 1.74 -23.62
C SER A 168 -17.28 0.35 -24.25
N ASN A 169 -16.31 -0.47 -23.79
CA ASN A 169 -16.06 -1.79 -24.35
C ASN A 169 -17.03 -2.85 -23.78
N PRO A 170 -17.93 -3.44 -24.59
CA PRO A 170 -18.90 -4.42 -24.12
C PRO A 170 -18.26 -5.69 -23.55
N ALA A 171 -17.05 -6.06 -23.99
CA ALA A 171 -16.35 -7.24 -23.50
C ALA A 171 -15.97 -7.12 -22.01
N TYR A 172 -15.90 -5.90 -21.48
CA TYR A 172 -15.47 -5.63 -20.11
C TYR A 172 -16.58 -5.08 -19.22
N GLU A 173 -17.80 -4.86 -19.74
CA GLU A 173 -18.91 -4.20 -19.03
C GLU A 173 -19.13 -4.73 -17.61
N SER A 174 -19.09 -6.06 -17.45
CA SER A 174 -19.28 -6.71 -16.15
C SER A 174 -18.29 -6.28 -15.06
N PHE A 175 -17.08 -5.86 -15.42
CA PHE A 175 -16.03 -5.46 -14.47
C PHE A 175 -16.14 -3.99 -14.03
N HIS A 176 -16.76 -3.13 -14.84
CA HIS A 176 -16.76 -1.67 -14.63
C HIS A 176 -18.14 -1.03 -14.50
N LYS A 177 -19.24 -1.77 -14.66
CA LYS A 177 -20.62 -1.25 -14.63
C LYS A 177 -20.95 -0.29 -13.48
N ASN A 178 -20.30 -0.47 -12.32
CA ASN A 178 -20.54 0.32 -11.11
C ASN A 178 -19.28 1.06 -10.62
N ARG A 179 -18.24 1.17 -11.45
CA ARG A 179 -16.99 1.83 -11.06
C ARG A 179 -17.00 3.27 -11.54
N SER A 180 -16.55 4.21 -10.72
CA SER A 180 -16.26 5.59 -11.15
C SER A 180 -14.81 5.74 -11.63
N PHE A 181 -14.53 6.83 -12.35
CA PHE A 181 -13.15 7.20 -12.68
C PHE A 181 -12.28 7.34 -11.43
N ASP A 182 -12.81 7.98 -10.37
CA ASP A 182 -12.10 8.16 -9.10
C ASP A 182 -11.68 6.82 -8.50
N GLN A 183 -12.57 5.82 -8.44
CA GLN A 183 -12.24 4.49 -7.92
C GLN A 183 -11.21 3.75 -8.79
N TRP A 184 -11.24 4.00 -10.11
CA TRP A 184 -10.25 3.47 -11.04
C TRP A 184 -8.87 4.12 -10.82
N ALA A 185 -8.81 5.43 -10.63
CA ALA A 185 -7.57 6.18 -10.43
C ALA A 185 -6.99 5.95 -9.03
N GLU A 186 -7.85 5.90 -8.01
CA GLU A 186 -7.52 5.70 -6.61
C GLU A 186 -6.73 4.41 -6.41
N PHE A 187 -7.06 3.32 -7.11
CA PHE A 187 -6.29 2.09 -7.01
C PHE A 187 -4.82 2.27 -7.41
N VAL A 188 -4.56 2.99 -8.53
CA VAL A 188 -3.20 3.26 -9.03
C VAL A 188 -2.42 4.16 -8.07
N ALA A 189 -3.13 5.11 -7.45
CA ALA A 189 -2.57 5.98 -6.43
C ALA A 189 -2.25 5.21 -5.12
N ASN A 190 -3.17 4.37 -4.65
CA ASN A 190 -3.05 3.61 -3.40
C ASN A 190 -1.91 2.60 -3.44
N ILE A 191 -1.64 1.99 -4.60
CA ILE A 191 -0.46 1.10 -4.77
C ILE A 191 0.85 1.87 -5.01
N GLY A 192 0.79 3.20 -5.05
CA GLY A 192 1.95 4.09 -5.13
C GLY A 192 2.59 4.18 -6.51
N TYR A 193 1.86 3.89 -7.60
CA TYR A 193 2.42 3.96 -8.96
C TYR A 193 2.27 5.35 -9.59
N ALA A 194 1.23 6.08 -9.21
CA ALA A 194 1.04 7.48 -9.56
C ALA A 194 0.68 8.27 -8.30
N GLU A 195 0.90 9.57 -8.31
CA GLU A 195 0.52 10.45 -7.22
C GLU A 195 0.04 11.80 -7.74
N LEU A 196 -0.85 12.44 -6.98
CA LEU A 196 -1.27 13.81 -7.26
C LEU A 196 -0.17 14.78 -6.84
N VAL A 197 0.04 15.82 -7.66
CA VAL A 197 0.97 16.90 -7.36
C VAL A 197 0.27 17.88 -6.44
N GLU A 198 0.76 17.99 -5.20
CA GLU A 198 0.22 18.92 -4.21
C GLU A 198 0.23 20.37 -4.71
N GLY A 199 -0.85 21.10 -4.43
CA GLY A 199 -0.97 22.52 -4.79
C GLY A 199 -1.27 22.80 -6.26
N SER A 200 -1.60 21.78 -7.06
CA SER A 200 -2.04 21.96 -8.45
C SER A 200 -3.55 22.20 -8.55
N ASP A 201 -3.95 23.22 -9.32
CA ASP A 201 -5.33 23.50 -9.73
C ASP A 201 -5.34 23.89 -11.24
N PRO A 202 -5.83 23.02 -12.14
CA PRO A 202 -6.51 21.75 -11.87
C PRO A 202 -5.57 20.65 -11.33
N PRO A 203 -6.11 19.56 -10.76
CA PRO A 203 -5.31 18.44 -10.25
C PRO A 203 -4.39 17.85 -11.32
N VAL A 204 -3.09 17.78 -11.02
CA VAL A 204 -2.07 17.17 -11.86
C VAL A 204 -1.64 15.84 -11.24
N VAL A 205 -1.46 14.82 -12.07
CA VAL A 205 -0.93 13.51 -11.68
C VAL A 205 0.44 13.30 -12.31
N ARG A 206 1.34 12.64 -11.58
CA ARG A 206 2.66 12.22 -12.06
C ARG A 206 2.92 10.76 -11.73
N ILE A 207 3.79 10.11 -12.51
CA ILE A 207 4.26 8.76 -12.20
C ILE A 207 5.34 8.79 -11.11
N THR A 208 5.24 7.90 -10.13
CA THR A 208 6.23 7.79 -9.04
C THR A 208 7.48 7.01 -9.51
N PRO A 209 8.60 7.07 -8.77
CA PRO A 209 9.72 6.15 -9.02
C PRO A 209 9.32 4.67 -8.98
N PHE A 210 8.40 4.29 -8.10
CA PHE A 210 7.92 2.92 -7.96
C PHE A 210 7.05 2.48 -9.15
N GLY A 211 6.21 3.38 -9.68
CA GLY A 211 5.48 3.15 -10.92
C GLY A 211 6.39 3.00 -12.15
N ARG A 212 7.48 3.77 -12.24
CA ARG A 212 8.49 3.59 -13.30
C ARG A 212 9.21 2.25 -13.20
N GLN A 213 9.58 1.85 -11.98
CA GLN A 213 10.18 0.53 -11.74
C GLN A 213 9.22 -0.61 -12.12
N PHE A 214 7.92 -0.46 -11.85
CA PHE A 214 6.90 -1.42 -12.28
C PHE A 214 6.88 -1.59 -13.80
N LEU A 215 6.88 -0.50 -14.58
CA LEU A 215 6.91 -0.57 -16.04
C LEU A 215 8.20 -1.23 -16.56
N GLN A 216 9.35 -0.98 -15.92
CA GLN A 216 10.60 -1.66 -16.25
C GLN A 216 10.51 -3.16 -15.93
N TRP A 217 9.95 -3.52 -14.77
CA TRP A 217 9.72 -4.90 -14.37
C TRP A 217 8.85 -5.63 -15.40
N MET A 218 7.81 -4.99 -15.94
CA MET A 218 6.97 -5.60 -16.97
C MET A 218 7.77 -6.02 -18.21
N VAL A 219 8.69 -5.16 -18.67
CA VAL A 219 9.57 -5.43 -19.81
C VAL A 219 10.53 -6.57 -19.50
N VAL A 220 11.22 -6.51 -18.35
CA VAL A 220 12.20 -7.53 -17.95
C VAL A 220 11.55 -8.90 -17.75
N SER A 221 10.36 -8.93 -17.16
CA SER A 221 9.60 -10.16 -16.91
C SER A 221 8.81 -10.64 -18.12
N SER A 222 8.82 -9.90 -19.24
CA SER A 222 8.11 -10.25 -20.48
C SER A 222 6.63 -10.58 -20.26
N VAL A 223 5.98 -9.87 -19.33
CA VAL A 223 4.54 -10.08 -19.08
C VAL A 223 3.72 -9.42 -20.19
N PRO A 224 2.57 -10.00 -20.59
CA PRO A 224 1.75 -9.43 -21.66
C PRO A 224 1.30 -8.01 -21.37
N GLU A 225 1.42 -7.13 -22.37
CA GLU A 225 0.93 -5.75 -22.25
C GLU A 225 -0.58 -5.67 -22.46
N VAL A 226 -1.13 -6.58 -23.27
CA VAL A 226 -2.56 -6.65 -23.56
C VAL A 226 -3.21 -7.41 -22.42
N LYS A 227 -3.92 -6.68 -21.57
CA LYS A 227 -4.68 -7.22 -20.46
C LYS A 227 -6.17 -6.86 -20.60
N PRO A 228 -7.09 -7.73 -20.16
CA PRO A 228 -8.49 -7.35 -20.04
C PRO A 228 -8.68 -6.07 -19.23
N GLY A 229 -9.61 -5.24 -19.69
CA GLY A 229 -9.94 -3.96 -19.09
C GLY A 229 -9.07 -2.82 -19.61
#